data_AF-A0A0G1CQK8-F1
#
_entry.id   AF-A0A0G1CQK8-F1
#
_cell.length_a   1.000
_cell.length_b   1.000
_cell.length_c   1.000
_cell.angle_alpha   90.00
_cell.angle_beta   90.00
_cell.angle_gamma   90.00
#
_symmetry.space_group_name_H-M   'P 1'
#
loop_
_entity.id
_entity.type
_entity.pdbx_description
1 polymer ?
#
loop_
_entity_poly.entity_id
_entity_poly.type
_entity_poly.pdbx_seq_one_letter_code
_entity_poly.pdbx_strand_id
1 'polypeptide(L)'
;MPPKYDLDKIKFTTDEPTFEKAVDLYEKGKVTKFEEGIGGYSAVVLGTKLYRVSVEASRYDYGHCECYLGQNDMLCKHMVAVAIRAVTGGKPLSEEDKRLVSQVTCSGKLGELSKSELVATKKVITAGMRYIKPYEGPSRIWFLYQNSLSEG
;
A
#
# COMPACT_ATOMS: atom_id res chain seq x y z
N MET A 1 8.72 -11.32 -9.43
CA MET A 1 7.54 -11.81 -8.71
C MET A 1 6.64 -10.60 -8.56
N PRO A 2 5.33 -10.72 -8.80
CA PRO A 2 4.43 -9.62 -8.54
C PRO A 2 4.25 -9.44 -7.02
N PRO A 3 4.13 -8.19 -6.52
CA PRO A 3 3.78 -7.95 -5.13
C PRO A 3 2.38 -8.51 -4.84
N LYS A 4 2.14 -8.97 -3.62
CA LYS A 4 0.82 -9.43 -3.16
C LYS A 4 -0.10 -8.29 -2.71
N TYR A 5 0.36 -7.05 -2.84
CA TYR A 5 -0.36 -5.83 -2.55
C TYR A 5 -0.49 -4.98 -3.81
N ASP A 6 -1.53 -4.16 -3.86
CA ASP A 6 -1.78 -3.18 -4.90
C ASP A 6 -1.59 -1.75 -4.36
N LEU A 7 -1.74 -0.77 -5.26
CA LEU A 7 -1.59 0.63 -4.88
C LEU A 7 -2.68 1.08 -3.91
N ASP A 8 -3.89 0.53 -4.03
CA ASP A 8 -5.01 0.86 -3.16
C ASP A 8 -4.74 0.40 -1.73
N LYS A 9 -4.19 -0.81 -1.56
CA LYS A 9 -3.74 -1.29 -0.25
C LYS A 9 -2.76 -0.30 0.38
N ILE A 10 -1.78 0.21 -0.37
CA ILE A 10 -0.82 1.22 0.10
C ILE A 10 -1.55 2.51 0.50
N LYS A 11 -2.42 3.05 -0.36
CA LYS A 11 -3.20 4.29 -0.12
C LYS A 11 -4.02 4.24 1.16
N PHE A 12 -4.73 3.14 1.40
CA PHE A 12 -5.65 3.03 2.54
C PHE A 12 -4.98 2.70 3.88
N THR A 13 -3.72 2.22 3.86
CA THR A 13 -3.01 1.81 5.08
C THR A 13 -1.88 2.76 5.47
N THR A 14 -1.51 3.70 4.59
CA THR A 14 -0.52 4.74 4.87
C THR A 14 -1.22 6.04 5.27
N ASP A 15 -0.65 6.79 6.21
CA ASP A 15 -1.12 8.14 6.52
C ASP A 15 -0.85 9.12 5.37
N GLU A 16 -1.69 10.15 5.25
CA GLU A 16 -1.64 11.17 4.20
C GLU A 16 -0.24 11.78 4.01
N PRO A 17 0.44 12.32 5.05
CA PRO A 17 1.72 12.99 4.84
C PRO A 17 2.85 12.02 4.48
N THR A 18 2.76 10.74 4.87
CA THR A 18 3.73 9.72 4.45
C THR A 18 3.51 9.31 3.00
N PHE A 19 2.26 9.13 2.58
CA PHE A 19 1.91 8.76 1.21
C PHE A 19 2.28 9.86 0.21
N GLU A 20 1.89 11.11 0.46
CA GLU A 20 2.20 12.24 -0.43
C GLU A 20 3.72 12.39 -0.66
N LYS A 21 4.51 12.28 0.42
CA LYS A 21 5.98 12.35 0.32
C LYS A 21 6.54 11.14 -0.42
N ALA A 22 5.95 9.96 -0.29
CA ALA A 22 6.37 8.78 -1.01
C ALA A 22 6.10 8.90 -2.52
N VAL A 23 4.92 9.41 -2.90
CA VAL A 23 4.55 9.74 -4.28
C VAL A 23 5.52 10.77 -4.86
N ASP A 24 5.85 11.83 -4.11
CA ASP A 24 6.81 12.84 -4.55
C ASP A 24 8.21 12.27 -4.80
N LEU A 25 8.69 11.36 -3.93
CA LEU A 25 9.95 10.66 -4.13
C LEU A 25 9.93 9.77 -5.37
N TYR A 26 8.82 9.07 -5.58
CA TYR A 26 8.62 8.18 -6.72
C TYR A 26 8.59 8.94 -8.04
N GLU A 27 7.74 9.96 -8.16
CA GLU A 27 7.54 10.76 -9.38
C GLU A 27 8.81 11.54 -9.75
N LYS A 28 9.58 12.00 -8.76
CA LYS A 28 10.89 12.65 -8.98
C LYS A 28 11.99 11.65 -9.37
N GLY A 29 11.70 10.36 -9.51
CA GLY A 29 12.67 9.34 -9.89
C GLY A 29 13.75 9.10 -8.85
N LYS A 30 13.48 9.40 -7.57
CA LYS A 30 14.46 9.29 -6.47
C LYS A 30 14.68 7.86 -5.98
N VAL A 31 13.87 6.91 -6.44
CA VAL A 31 14.05 5.47 -6.21
C VAL A 31 14.97 4.92 -7.30
N THR A 32 16.20 4.60 -6.91
CA THR A 32 17.28 4.17 -7.82
C THR A 32 17.80 2.78 -7.43
N LYS A 33 18.52 2.11 -8.32
CA LYS A 33 19.08 0.76 -8.08
C LYS A 33 18.03 -0.22 -7.53
N PHE A 34 16.85 -0.20 -8.16
CA PHE A 34 15.75 -1.08 -7.79
C PHE A 34 16.10 -2.50 -8.24
N GLU A 35 16.13 -3.43 -7.30
CA GLU A 35 16.46 -4.83 -7.49
C GLU A 35 15.35 -5.70 -6.91
N GLU A 36 14.98 -6.73 -7.67
CA GLU A 36 14.05 -7.75 -7.19
C GLU A 36 14.85 -8.92 -6.61
N GLY A 37 14.61 -9.25 -5.33
CA GLY A 37 15.27 -10.33 -4.62
C GLY A 37 14.34 -11.51 -4.32
N ILE A 38 14.87 -12.50 -3.61
CA ILE A 38 14.07 -13.64 -3.13
C ILE A 38 13.18 -13.14 -1.99
N GLY A 39 11.88 -12.99 -2.28
CA GLY A 39 10.86 -12.62 -1.29
C GLY A 39 10.60 -11.13 -1.12
N GLY A 40 11.28 -10.25 -1.87
CA GLY A 40 11.13 -8.81 -1.68
C GLY A 40 11.82 -7.94 -2.73
N TYR A 41 11.78 -6.64 -2.49
CA TYR A 41 12.35 -5.60 -3.34
C TYR A 41 13.35 -4.78 -2.55
N SER A 42 14.44 -4.40 -3.21
CA SER A 42 15.50 -3.57 -2.63
C SER A 42 15.71 -2.35 -3.50
N ALA A 43 15.98 -1.19 -2.91
CA ALA A 43 16.34 -0.01 -3.66
C ALA A 43 17.19 0.96 -2.83
N VAL A 44 17.76 1.95 -3.51
CA VAL A 44 18.37 3.12 -2.90
C VAL A 44 17.48 4.33 -3.15
N VAL A 45 16.96 4.92 -2.07
CA VAL A 45 16.08 6.10 -2.14
C VAL A 45 16.87 7.36 -1.78
N LEU A 46 16.86 8.34 -2.67
CA LEU A 46 17.50 9.63 -2.47
C LEU A 46 16.59 10.57 -1.66
N GLY A 47 16.80 10.63 -0.35
CA GLY A 47 16.18 11.61 0.54
C GLY A 47 17.11 12.81 0.79
N THR A 48 17.31 13.14 2.06
CA THR A 48 18.42 14.02 2.51
C THR A 48 19.78 13.36 2.33
N LYS A 49 19.81 12.02 2.39
CA LYS A 49 20.94 11.16 2.12
C LYS A 49 20.46 9.99 1.26
N LEU A 50 21.39 9.17 0.78
CA LEU A 50 21.05 7.90 0.16
C LEU A 50 20.67 6.91 1.27
N TYR A 51 19.46 6.38 1.21
CA TYR A 51 18.97 5.36 2.14
C TYR A 51 18.83 4.04 1.41
N ARG A 52 19.41 2.97 1.96
CA ARG A 52 19.08 1.61 1.51
C ARG A 52 17.74 1.21 2.11
N VAL A 53 16.91 0.64 1.26
CA VAL A 53 15.55 0.26 1.59
C VAL A 53 15.27 -1.13 1.04
N SER A 54 14.67 -1.98 1.85
CA SER A 54 14.09 -3.24 1.42
C SER A 54 12.65 -3.34 1.92
N VAL A 55 11.79 -3.96 1.11
CA VAL A 55 10.40 -4.24 1.46
C VAL A 55 10.06 -5.66 1.01
N GLU A 56 9.23 -6.37 1.76
CA GLU A 56 8.79 -7.70 1.33
C GLU A 56 7.80 -7.62 0.16
N ALA A 57 7.74 -8.70 -0.62
CA ALA A 57 6.76 -8.83 -1.69
C ALA A 57 5.35 -9.18 -1.17
N SER A 58 5.26 -9.78 0.02
CA SER A 58 4.02 -10.10 0.73
C SER A 58 3.41 -8.90 1.44
N ARG A 59 4.25 -8.10 2.11
CA ARG A 59 3.84 -7.01 3.00
C ARG A 59 4.78 -5.83 2.82
N TYR A 60 4.25 -4.72 2.33
CA TYR A 60 5.07 -3.56 2.04
C TYR A 60 5.51 -2.79 3.30
N ASP A 61 4.77 -2.97 4.40
CA ASP A 61 5.05 -2.41 5.72
C ASP A 61 6.11 -3.22 6.49
N TYR A 62 6.48 -4.39 5.99
CA TYR A 62 7.55 -5.20 6.52
C TYR A 62 8.81 -5.06 5.64
N GLY A 63 9.92 -4.70 6.26
CA GLY A 63 11.17 -4.44 5.56
C GLY A 63 12.15 -3.65 6.41
N HIS A 64 13.18 -3.10 5.77
CA HIS A 64 14.20 -2.32 6.44
C HIS A 64 14.44 -1.01 5.69
N CYS A 65 14.62 0.08 6.44
CA CYS A 65 15.13 1.32 5.88
C CYS A 65 16.14 1.95 6.84
N GLU A 66 17.27 2.40 6.31
CA GLU A 66 18.33 3.05 7.08
C GLU A 66 17.98 4.46 7.59
N CYS A 67 16.76 4.95 7.35
CA CYS A 67 16.33 6.23 7.90
C CYS A 67 15.91 6.08 9.37
N TYR A 68 15.87 7.19 10.11
CA TYR A 68 15.51 7.18 11.53
C TYR A 68 14.21 6.40 11.82
N LEU A 69 13.16 6.58 11.03
CA LEU A 69 11.90 5.86 11.23
C LEU A 69 12.07 4.34 11.01
N GLY A 70 12.73 3.95 9.91
CA GLY A 70 12.95 2.54 9.59
C GLY A 70 13.91 1.83 10.54
N GLN A 71 14.85 2.55 11.14
CA GLN A 71 15.70 2.03 12.22
C GLN A 71 14.96 1.79 13.53
N ASN A 72 13.80 2.41 13.70
CA ASN A 72 12.90 2.22 14.85
C ASN A 72 11.68 1.35 14.47
N ASP A 73 11.82 0.50 13.43
CA ASP A 73 10.79 -0.42 12.94
C ASP A 73 9.44 0.28 12.60
N MET A 74 9.51 1.54 12.19
CA MET A 74 8.34 2.31 11.74
C MET A 74 8.31 2.46 10.22
N LEU A 75 7.11 2.30 9.65
CA LEU A 75 6.86 2.56 8.24
C LEU A 75 7.27 3.99 7.88
N CYS A 76 8.05 4.12 6.81
CA CYS A 76 8.54 5.41 6.34
C CYS A 76 8.22 5.63 4.86
N LYS A 77 8.18 6.89 4.46
CA LYS A 77 7.99 7.30 3.06
C LYS A 77 8.93 6.63 2.06
N HIS A 78 10.14 6.25 2.48
CA HIS A 78 11.09 5.59 1.57
C HIS A 78 10.65 4.15 1.25
N MET A 79 10.17 3.40 2.25
CA MET A 79 9.61 2.06 2.06
C MET A 79 8.38 2.10 1.16
N VAL A 80 7.48 3.06 1.42
CA VAL A 80 6.29 3.27 0.59
C VAL A 80 6.66 3.61 -0.85
N ALA A 81 7.68 4.45 -1.08
CA ALA A 81 8.13 4.78 -2.43
C ALA A 81 8.69 3.56 -3.20
N VAL A 82 9.39 2.65 -2.50
CA VAL A 82 9.86 1.39 -3.09
C VAL A 82 8.69 0.45 -3.39
N ALA A 83 7.70 0.37 -2.50
CA ALA A 83 6.50 -0.42 -2.71
C ALA A 83 5.69 0.08 -3.92
N ILE A 84 5.54 1.41 -4.07
CA ILE A 84 4.91 2.02 -5.25
C ILE A 84 5.68 1.64 -6.51
N ARG A 85 7.02 1.71 -6.49
CA ARG A 85 7.86 1.28 -7.63
C ARG A 85 7.68 -0.19 -7.98
N ALA A 86 7.55 -1.06 -6.98
CA ALA A 86 7.33 -2.48 -7.16
C ALA A 86 5.98 -2.79 -7.83
N VAL A 87 4.90 -2.10 -7.44
CA VAL A 87 3.55 -2.30 -8.02
C VAL A 87 3.46 -1.72 -9.43
N THR A 88 4.00 -0.53 -9.65
CA THR A 88 3.86 0.21 -10.91
C THR A 88 4.87 -0.21 -11.98
N GLY A 89 5.94 -0.91 -11.59
CA GLY A 89 7.06 -1.25 -12.48
C GLY A 89 7.80 -0.03 -13.02
N GLY A 90 7.66 1.15 -12.38
CA GLY A 90 8.30 2.39 -12.82
C GLY A 90 7.49 3.24 -13.79
N LYS A 91 6.21 2.92 -14.01
CA LYS A 91 5.29 3.75 -14.80
C LYS A 91 4.82 4.97 -14.00
N PRO A 92 4.62 6.14 -14.63
CA PRO A 92 4.09 7.31 -13.94
C PRO A 92 2.69 7.01 -13.37
N LEU A 93 2.38 7.60 -12.22
CA LEU A 93 1.06 7.46 -11.60
C LEU A 93 0.03 8.34 -12.31
N SER A 94 -1.21 7.86 -12.38
CA SER A 94 -2.34 8.69 -12.80
C SER A 94 -2.63 9.77 -11.75
N GLU A 95 -3.30 10.85 -12.13
CA GLU A 95 -3.68 11.90 -11.16
C GLU A 95 -4.66 11.40 -10.09
N GLU A 96 -5.45 10.37 -10.39
CA GLU A 96 -6.31 9.68 -9.43
C GLU A 96 -5.49 8.86 -8.44
N ASP A 97 -4.41 8.22 -8.92
CA ASP A 97 -3.53 7.39 -8.10
C ASP A 97 -2.63 8.17 -7.15
N LYS A 98 -2.38 9.44 -7.45
CA LYS A 98 -1.62 10.35 -6.59
C LYS A 98 -2.45 10.88 -5.42
N ARG A 99 -3.78 10.90 -5.55
CA ARG A 99 -4.67 11.45 -4.53
C ARG A 99 -4.99 10.39 -3.49
N LEU A 100 -4.81 10.76 -2.22
CA LEU A 100 -5.31 9.95 -1.13
C LEU A 100 -6.84 10.01 -1.11
N VAL A 101 -7.48 8.87 -0.87
CA VAL A 101 -8.94 8.81 -0.71
C VAL A 101 -9.26 9.20 0.73
N SER A 102 -9.30 10.50 1.01
CA SER A 102 -9.63 11.04 2.35
C SER A 102 -11.13 11.12 2.61
N GLN A 103 -11.94 11.15 1.56
CA GLN A 103 -13.41 11.17 1.66
C GLN A 103 -14.01 10.12 0.73
N VAL A 104 -15.02 9.40 1.24
CA VAL A 104 -15.77 8.42 0.46
C VAL A 104 -16.67 9.19 -0.52
N THR A 105 -16.30 9.20 -1.79
CA THR A 105 -17.12 9.78 -2.86
C THR A 105 -17.93 8.69 -3.54
N CYS A 106 -19.25 8.79 -3.48
CA CYS A 106 -20.13 7.95 -4.30
C CYS A 106 -20.18 8.52 -5.72
N SER A 107 -20.17 7.65 -6.74
CA SER A 107 -20.30 8.06 -8.14
C SER A 107 -21.67 8.68 -8.47
N GLY A 108 -22.65 8.59 -7.56
CA GLY A 108 -24.00 9.10 -7.73
C GLY A 108 -24.83 8.37 -8.80
N LYS A 109 -24.26 7.33 -9.43
CA LYS A 109 -24.93 6.55 -10.47
C LYS A 109 -25.91 5.58 -9.82
N LEU A 110 -27.19 5.82 -10.06
CA LEU A 110 -28.27 4.91 -9.70
C LEU A 110 -28.76 4.21 -10.97
N GLY A 111 -28.93 2.89 -10.90
CA GLY A 111 -29.39 2.07 -12.02
C GLY A 111 -29.64 0.64 -11.59
N GLU A 112 -30.36 -0.11 -12.43
CA GLU A 112 -30.57 -1.54 -12.23
C GLU A 112 -29.37 -2.32 -12.79
N LEU A 113 -28.84 -3.24 -11.97
CA LEU A 113 -27.79 -4.16 -12.41
C LEU A 113 -28.42 -5.28 -13.24
N SER A 114 -27.81 -5.62 -14.37
CA SER A 114 -28.14 -6.86 -15.08
C SER A 114 -27.87 -8.09 -14.19
N LYS A 115 -28.46 -9.24 -14.53
CA LYS A 115 -28.26 -10.48 -13.76
C LYS A 115 -26.77 -10.87 -13.66
N SER A 116 -26.00 -10.67 -14.73
CA SER A 116 -24.56 -10.94 -14.76
C SER A 116 -23.77 -9.99 -13.87
N GLU A 117 -24.08 -8.69 -13.90
CA GLU A 117 -23.42 -7.69 -13.06
C GLU A 117 -23.73 -7.93 -11.58
N LEU A 118 -24.98 -8.26 -11.25
CA LEU A 118 -25.40 -8.55 -9.89
C LEU A 118 -24.63 -9.73 -9.28
N VAL A 119 -24.41 -10.79 -10.06
CA VAL A 119 -23.59 -11.94 -9.63
C VAL A 119 -22.13 -11.53 -9.42
N ALA A 120 -21.56 -10.75 -10.34
CA ALA A 120 -20.17 -10.26 -10.23
C ALA A 120 -19.99 -9.37 -8.99
N THR A 121 -20.88 -8.39 -8.79
CA THR A 121 -20.85 -7.49 -7.63
C THR A 121 -21.00 -8.26 -6.32
N LYS A 122 -21.91 -9.23 -6.23
CA LYS A 122 -22.03 -10.09 -5.04
C LYS A 122 -20.74 -10.86 -4.73
N LYS A 123 -20.04 -11.33 -5.76
CA LYS A 123 -18.75 -12.01 -5.60
C LYS A 123 -17.68 -11.08 -5.04
N VAL A 124 -17.62 -9.84 -5.55
CA VAL A 124 -16.70 -8.81 -5.06
C VAL A 124 -17.01 -8.45 -3.60
N ILE A 125 -18.27 -8.22 -3.25
CA ILE A 125 -18.68 -7.91 -1.87
C ILE A 125 -18.30 -9.06 -0.94
N THR A 126 -18.64 -10.31 -1.31
CA THR A 126 -18.31 -11.49 -0.49
C THR A 126 -16.80 -11.66 -0.31
N ALA A 127 -16.00 -11.40 -1.34
CA ALA A 127 -14.54 -11.42 -1.23
C ALA A 127 -14.05 -10.31 -0.29
N GLY A 128 -14.61 -9.10 -0.38
CA GLY A 128 -14.33 -7.97 0.50
C GLY A 128 -14.66 -8.25 1.97
N MET A 129 -15.80 -8.89 2.25
CA MET A 129 -16.21 -9.25 3.61
C MET A 129 -15.21 -10.16 4.34
N ARG A 130 -14.38 -10.94 3.61
CA ARG A 130 -13.33 -11.78 4.23
C ARG A 130 -12.26 -10.97 4.94
N TYR A 131 -12.06 -9.72 4.53
CA TYR A 131 -11.12 -8.79 5.16
C TYR A 131 -11.72 -8.11 6.40
N ILE A 132 -13.03 -8.24 6.64
CA ILE A 132 -13.71 -7.71 7.82
C ILE A 132 -13.74 -8.82 8.87
N LYS A 133 -12.84 -8.79 9.85
CA LYS A 133 -12.88 -9.71 11.00
C LYS A 133 -13.55 -9.04 12.20
N PRO A 134 -14.52 -9.68 12.86
CA PRO A 134 -14.98 -9.23 14.17
C PRO A 134 -13.81 -9.37 15.15
N TYR A 135 -13.64 -8.39 16.03
CA TYR A 135 -12.71 -8.51 17.13
C TYR A 135 -13.43 -8.24 18.44
N GLU A 136 -13.31 -9.20 19.34
CA GLU A 136 -14.01 -9.25 20.63
C GLU A 136 -13.04 -9.02 21.80
N GLY A 137 -11.80 -8.57 21.53
CA GLY A 137 -10.79 -8.34 22.54
C GLY A 137 -10.80 -6.93 23.15
N PRO A 138 -9.86 -6.62 24.06
CA PRO A 138 -9.72 -5.29 24.64
C PRO A 138 -9.39 -4.23 23.57
N SER A 139 -10.17 -3.15 23.51
CA SER A 139 -10.00 -2.05 22.53
C SER A 139 -8.56 -1.52 22.41
N ARG A 140 -7.78 -1.56 23.50
CA ARG A 140 -6.36 -1.16 23.52
C ARG A 140 -5.44 -1.96 22.58
N ILE A 141 -5.84 -3.16 22.17
CA ILE A 141 -5.06 -4.06 21.29
C ILE A 141 -5.66 -4.09 19.87
N TRP A 142 -6.83 -3.49 19.64
CA TRP A 142 -7.54 -3.46 18.36
C TRP A 142 -6.66 -3.04 17.18
N PHE A 143 -5.91 -1.93 17.34
CA PHE A 143 -5.09 -1.35 16.27
C PHE A 143 -3.92 -2.24 15.82
N LEU A 144 -3.42 -3.11 16.70
CA LEU A 144 -2.33 -4.04 16.37
C LEU A 144 -2.79 -5.15 15.39
N TYR A 145 -4.08 -5.45 15.35
CA TYR A 145 -4.64 -6.53 14.53
C TYR A 145 -5.15 -6.09 13.16
N GLN A 146 -5.33 -4.79 12.89
CA GLN A 146 -5.91 -4.33 11.62
C GLN A 146 -5.03 -4.66 10.39
N ASN A 147 -3.70 -4.71 10.55
CA ASN A 147 -2.79 -5.02 9.45
C ASN A 147 -2.57 -6.53 9.22
N SER A 148 -2.86 -7.39 10.20
CA SER A 148 -2.68 -8.86 10.09
C SER A 148 -3.86 -9.58 9.42
N LEU A 149 -4.90 -8.83 9.01
CA LEU A 149 -6.13 -9.39 8.44
C LEU A 149 -5.95 -10.06 7.07
N SER A 150 -4.76 -10.00 6.46
CA SER A 150 -4.41 -10.65 5.20
C SER A 150 -3.89 -12.10 5.30
N GLU A 151 -3.68 -12.63 6.50
CA GLU A 151 -3.12 -13.99 6.69
C GLU A 151 -4.23 -15.02 6.95
N GLY A 152 -4.96 -15.38 5.90
CA GLY A 152 -5.93 -16.49 5.89
C GLY A 152 -5.82 -17.30 4.60
#